data_AF-A0A1Q6RR19-F1
#
_entry.id   AF-A0A1Q6RR19-F1
#
_cell.length_a   1.000
_cell.length_b   1.000
_cell.length_c   1.000
_cell.angle_alpha   90.00
_cell.angle_beta   90.00
_cell.angle_gamma   90.00
#
_symmetry.space_group_name_H-M   'P 1'
#
loop_
_entity.id
_entity.type
_entity.pdbx_description
1 polymer ?
#
loop_
_entity_poly.entity_id
_entity_poly.type
_entity_poly.pdbx_seq_one_letter_code
_entity_poly.pdbx_strand_id
1 'polypeptide(L)'
;MENNWTIEQTKELFALAKTAYSQGKGLKVAFTQMSEKSGKSINSVRNYYYSQLKMFELVPSLAQNIGIETVREKRAAFRTFAPDEVRSLVKRILAAKGKGISVRACIASMTNTPKEALRLQNKFRSAVVRHKSLVEEIMNELNAEGSPYFNPYTKSTSSNCAVKGIDKLNEYISKLDEKEVNGFITLLSKLV
;
A
#
# COMPACT_ATOMS: atom_id res chain seq x y z
N MET A 1 14.05 0.61 -22.70
CA MET A 1 13.07 1.48 -23.39
C MET A 1 12.81 2.67 -22.50
N GLU A 2 13.35 3.82 -22.87
CA GLU A 2 13.18 5.05 -22.12
C GLU A 2 11.69 5.41 -22.03
N ASN A 3 11.20 5.55 -20.80
CA ASN A 3 9.80 5.83 -20.51
C ASN A 3 9.49 7.34 -20.67
N ASN A 4 10.21 8.01 -21.57
CA ASN A 4 10.07 9.43 -21.81
C ASN A 4 8.77 9.69 -22.57
N TRP A 5 8.03 10.68 -22.09
CA TRP A 5 6.80 11.18 -22.68
C TRP A 5 7.13 12.50 -23.34
N THR A 6 6.79 12.66 -24.61
CA THR A 6 6.99 13.92 -25.31
C THR A 6 5.88 14.91 -24.97
N ILE A 7 6.14 16.20 -25.19
CA ILE A 7 5.14 17.25 -24.97
C ILE A 7 3.91 17.00 -25.86
N GLU A 8 4.11 16.56 -27.10
CA GLU A 8 3.04 16.22 -28.04
C GLU A 8 2.18 15.05 -27.53
N GLN A 9 2.82 13.99 -27.00
CA GLN A 9 2.09 12.86 -26.41
C GLN A 9 1.26 13.29 -25.19
N THR A 10 1.77 14.23 -24.40
CA THR A 10 1.03 14.80 -23.26
C THR A 10 -0.15 15.63 -23.73
N LYS A 11 0.05 16.53 -24.70
CA LYS A 11 -1.06 17.31 -25.28
C LYS A 11 -2.14 16.39 -25.85
N GLU A 12 -1.73 15.38 -26.62
CA GLU A 12 -2.64 14.41 -27.21
C GLU A 12 -3.44 13.64 -26.14
N LEU A 13 -2.76 13.11 -25.12
CA LEU A 13 -3.43 12.37 -24.04
C LEU A 13 -4.51 13.22 -23.34
N PHE A 14 -4.24 14.49 -23.07
CA PHE A 14 -5.22 15.39 -22.45
C PHE A 14 -6.33 15.80 -23.43
N ALA A 15 -6.04 15.93 -24.73
CA ALA A 15 -7.05 16.16 -25.76
C ALA A 15 -8.01 14.95 -25.90
N LEU A 16 -7.47 13.72 -25.88
CA LEU A 16 -8.27 12.49 -25.87
C LEU A 16 -9.15 12.42 -24.61
N ALA A 17 -8.62 12.80 -23.45
CA ALA A 17 -9.39 12.88 -22.20
C ALA A 17 -10.55 13.89 -22.30
N LYS A 18 -10.31 15.07 -22.88
CA LYS A 18 -11.34 16.10 -23.14
C LYS A 18 -12.44 15.58 -24.07
N THR A 19 -12.04 14.93 -25.16
CA THR A 19 -12.98 14.35 -26.14
C THR A 19 -13.80 13.21 -25.53
N ALA A 20 -13.19 12.34 -24.72
CA ALA A 20 -13.94 11.30 -24.01
C ALA A 20 -14.99 11.91 -23.08
N TYR A 21 -14.60 12.94 -22.31
CA TYR A 21 -15.49 13.62 -21.39
C TYR A 21 -16.64 14.35 -22.09
N SER A 22 -16.38 15.07 -23.19
CA SER A 22 -17.43 15.77 -23.95
C SER A 22 -18.44 14.81 -24.58
N GLN A 23 -18.02 13.58 -24.89
CA GLN A 23 -18.87 12.50 -25.36
C GLN A 23 -19.58 11.73 -24.23
N GLY A 24 -19.43 12.13 -22.97
CA GLY A 24 -19.99 11.41 -21.81
C GLY A 24 -19.35 10.03 -21.57
N LYS A 25 -18.19 9.76 -22.18
CA LYS A 25 -17.42 8.53 -21.99
C LYS A 25 -16.41 8.70 -20.85
N GLY A 26 -16.09 7.62 -20.16
CA GLY A 26 -15.07 7.65 -19.10
C GLY A 26 -13.64 7.75 -19.66
N LEU A 27 -12.72 8.29 -18.85
CA LEU A 27 -11.29 8.42 -19.18
C LEU A 27 -10.60 7.12 -19.65
N LYS A 28 -11.15 5.95 -19.32
CA LYS A 28 -10.64 4.66 -19.78
C LYS A 28 -10.53 4.60 -21.31
N VAL A 29 -11.48 5.20 -22.05
CA VAL A 29 -11.47 5.24 -23.51
C VAL A 29 -10.24 5.99 -24.03
N ALA A 30 -9.97 7.17 -23.47
CA ALA A 30 -8.78 7.96 -23.81
C ALA A 30 -7.48 7.22 -23.50
N PHE A 31 -7.43 6.50 -22.37
CA PHE A 31 -6.23 5.74 -22.00
C PHE A 31 -5.97 4.54 -22.92
N THR A 32 -7.03 3.84 -23.35
CA THR A 32 -6.91 2.75 -24.33
C THR A 32 -6.39 3.29 -25.66
N GLN A 33 -6.98 4.37 -26.18
CA GLN A 33 -6.54 4.99 -27.45
C GLN A 33 -5.08 5.44 -27.40
N MET A 34 -4.67 6.12 -26.32
CA MET A 34 -3.28 6.55 -26.17
C MET A 34 -2.33 5.36 -26.01
N SER A 35 -2.76 4.28 -25.35
CA SER A 35 -1.97 3.05 -25.18
C SER A 35 -1.70 2.38 -26.53
N GLU A 36 -2.73 2.25 -27.36
CA GLU A 36 -2.64 1.71 -28.73
C GLU A 36 -1.72 2.57 -29.59
N LYS A 37 -1.85 3.90 -29.53
CA LYS A 37 -1.04 4.82 -30.35
C LYS A 37 0.42 4.90 -29.93
N SER A 38 0.70 4.90 -28.62
CA SER A 38 2.07 5.07 -28.09
C SER A 38 2.82 3.76 -27.88
N GLY A 39 2.14 2.60 -27.98
CA GLY A 39 2.70 1.30 -27.61
C GLY A 39 2.97 1.13 -26.09
N LYS A 40 2.64 2.13 -25.26
CA LYS A 40 2.80 2.07 -23.80
C LYS A 40 1.62 1.32 -23.19
N SER A 41 1.84 0.59 -22.10
CA SER A 41 0.73 -0.10 -21.41
C SER A 41 -0.32 0.88 -20.88
N ILE A 42 -1.60 0.49 -20.90
CA ILE A 42 -2.73 1.29 -20.39
C ILE A 42 -2.47 1.81 -18.97
N ASN A 43 -1.85 0.99 -18.11
CA ASN A 43 -1.53 1.39 -16.75
C ASN A 43 -0.45 2.48 -16.68
N SER A 44 0.55 2.43 -17.57
CA SER A 44 1.56 3.48 -17.70
C SER A 44 0.93 4.80 -18.15
N VAL A 45 0.07 4.76 -19.18
CA VAL A 45 -0.69 5.91 -19.67
C VAL A 45 -1.53 6.53 -18.55
N ARG A 46 -2.32 5.71 -17.85
CA ARG A 46 -3.15 6.14 -16.73
C ARG A 46 -2.33 6.80 -15.64
N ASN A 47 -1.24 6.16 -15.20
CA ASN A 47 -0.39 6.69 -14.13
C ASN A 47 0.27 8.01 -14.52
N TYR A 48 0.74 8.11 -15.77
CA TYR A 48 1.29 9.33 -16.31
C TYR A 48 0.26 10.47 -16.32
N TYR A 49 -0.95 10.21 -16.83
CA TYR A 49 -2.05 11.19 -16.85
C TYR A 49 -2.30 11.79 -15.46
N TYR A 50 -2.49 10.95 -14.44
CA TYR A 50 -2.79 11.45 -13.08
C TYR A 50 -1.60 12.16 -12.43
N SER A 51 -0.37 11.74 -12.75
CA SER A 51 0.84 12.46 -12.31
C SER A 51 0.88 13.88 -12.89
N GLN A 52 0.68 14.01 -14.21
CA GLN A 52 0.66 15.30 -14.88
C GLN A 52 -0.53 16.16 -14.44
N LEU A 53 -1.72 15.58 -14.28
CA LEU A 53 -2.89 16.29 -13.79
C LEU A 53 -2.63 16.91 -12.41
N LYS A 54 -2.01 16.14 -11.50
CA LYS A 54 -1.62 16.66 -10.18
C LYS A 54 -0.58 17.78 -10.29
N MET A 55 0.39 17.66 -11.20
CA MET A 55 1.37 18.73 -11.44
C MET A 55 0.69 20.00 -11.96
N PHE A 56 -0.24 19.88 -12.91
CA PHE A 56 -1.00 21.02 -13.45
C PHE A 56 -1.96 21.64 -12.41
N GLU A 57 -2.49 20.85 -11.48
CA GLU A 57 -3.27 21.37 -10.36
C GLU A 57 -2.40 22.18 -9.38
N LEU A 58 -1.14 21.78 -9.16
CA LEU A 58 -0.19 22.48 -8.29
C LEU A 58 0.44 23.70 -8.96
N VAL A 59 0.70 23.62 -10.27
CA VAL A 59 1.33 24.68 -11.08
C VAL A 59 0.51 24.91 -12.35
N PRO A 60 -0.59 25.69 -12.27
CA PRO A 60 -1.50 25.90 -13.39
C PRO A 60 -0.83 26.57 -14.61
N SER A 61 0.18 27.40 -14.39
CA SER A 61 0.94 28.07 -15.46
C SER A 61 1.63 27.08 -16.41
N LEU A 62 2.03 25.90 -15.93
CA LEU A 62 2.66 24.88 -16.76
C LEU A 62 1.69 24.33 -17.81
N ALA A 63 0.43 24.08 -17.43
CA ALA A 63 -0.60 23.64 -18.36
C ALA A 63 -0.92 24.73 -19.38
N GLN A 64 -1.01 25.99 -18.93
CA GLN A 64 -1.27 27.14 -19.80
C GLN A 64 -0.15 27.33 -20.83
N ASN A 65 1.12 27.30 -20.40
CA ASN A 65 2.28 27.46 -21.27
C ASN A 65 2.36 26.38 -22.35
N ILE A 66 1.88 25.17 -22.05
CA ILE A 66 1.91 24.03 -22.98
C ILE A 66 0.58 23.94 -23.77
N GLY A 67 -0.43 24.73 -23.42
CA GLY A 67 -1.75 24.72 -24.08
C GLY A 67 -2.57 23.46 -23.76
N ILE A 68 -2.46 22.95 -22.53
CA ILE A 68 -3.20 21.77 -22.05
C ILE A 68 -4.42 22.22 -21.25
N GLU A 69 -5.60 21.79 -21.70
CA GLU A 69 -6.83 21.90 -20.92
C GLU A 69 -7.05 20.64 -20.08
N THR A 70 -7.36 20.84 -18.79
CA THR A 70 -7.62 19.73 -17.87
C THR A 70 -9.12 19.49 -17.73
N VAL A 71 -9.51 18.22 -17.63
CA VAL A 71 -10.89 17.81 -17.37
C VAL A 71 -11.03 17.50 -15.89
N ARG A 72 -12.00 18.12 -15.21
CA ARG A 72 -12.40 17.72 -13.86
C ARG A 72 -13.66 16.85 -13.94
N GLU A 73 -13.48 15.53 -13.85
CA GLU A 73 -14.63 14.64 -13.64
C GLU A 73 -15.29 14.95 -12.28
N LYS A 74 -16.64 14.93 -12.24
CA LYS A 74 -17.39 14.96 -10.98
C LYS A 74 -17.03 13.71 -10.17
N ARG A 75 -16.19 13.89 -9.15
CA ARG A 75 -15.87 12.81 -8.20
C ARG A 75 -17.14 12.40 -7.46
N ALA A 76 -17.42 11.10 -7.44
CA ALA A 76 -18.43 10.55 -6.54
C ALA A 76 -18.15 10.97 -5.09
N ALA A 77 -19.20 11.10 -4.29
CA ALA A 77 -19.10 11.50 -2.89
C ALA A 77 -18.05 10.64 -2.16
N PHE A 78 -17.12 11.31 -1.49
CA PHE A 78 -16.01 10.67 -0.81
C PHE A 78 -16.48 10.00 0.49
N ARG A 79 -16.51 8.66 0.52
CA ARG A 79 -16.83 7.90 1.75
C ARG A 79 -15.58 7.72 2.62
N THR A 80 -15.54 8.42 3.73
CA THR A 80 -14.50 8.29 4.76
C THR A 80 -14.55 6.89 5.41
N PHE A 81 -13.46 6.52 6.10
CA PHE A 81 -13.41 5.31 6.91
C PHE A 81 -13.70 5.67 8.36
N ALA A 82 -14.62 4.96 9.01
CA ALA A 82 -14.80 5.07 10.45
C ALA A 82 -13.60 4.46 11.19
N PRO A 83 -13.19 4.96 12.37
CA PRO A 83 -12.06 4.41 13.12
C PRO A 83 -12.14 2.89 13.34
N ASP A 84 -13.33 2.40 13.72
CA ASP A 84 -13.57 0.96 13.96
C ASP A 84 -13.44 0.14 12.67
N GLU A 85 -13.90 0.67 11.54
CA GLU A 85 -13.74 0.04 10.21
C GLU A 85 -12.25 -0.18 9.90
N VAL A 86 -11.40 0.79 10.27
CA VAL A 86 -9.94 0.67 10.08
C VAL A 86 -9.35 -0.38 11.01
N ARG A 87 -9.72 -0.35 12.29
CA ARG A 87 -9.22 -1.30 13.29
C ARG A 87 -9.56 -2.74 12.90
N SER A 88 -10.84 -3.01 12.58
CA SER A 88 -11.30 -4.33 12.16
C SER A 88 -10.62 -4.80 10.86
N LEU A 89 -10.44 -3.90 9.89
CA LEU A 89 -9.73 -4.20 8.64
C LEU A 89 -8.28 -4.63 8.91
N VAL A 90 -7.55 -3.87 9.71
CA VAL A 90 -6.15 -4.17 10.03
C VAL A 90 -6.05 -5.48 10.80
N LYS A 91 -6.82 -5.66 11.88
CA LYS A 91 -6.82 -6.90 12.70
C LYS A 91 -7.04 -8.13 11.83
N ARG A 92 -8.06 -8.11 10.98
CA ARG A 92 -8.39 -9.22 10.09
C ARG A 92 -7.28 -9.55 9.10
N ILE A 93 -6.64 -8.52 8.50
CA ILE A 93 -5.55 -8.73 7.54
C ILE A 93 -4.29 -9.29 8.23
N LEU A 94 -3.91 -8.77 9.39
CA LEU A 94 -2.72 -9.25 10.10
C LEU A 94 -2.89 -10.70 10.53
N ALA A 95 -4.06 -11.07 11.05
CA ALA A 95 -4.39 -12.44 11.43
C ALA A 95 -4.42 -13.38 10.22
N ALA A 96 -5.09 -12.99 9.13
CA ALA A 96 -5.16 -13.79 7.90
C ALA A 96 -3.76 -14.03 7.32
N LYS A 97 -2.90 -13.01 7.31
CA LYS A 97 -1.53 -13.13 6.83
C LYS A 97 -0.64 -13.94 7.76
N GLY A 98 -0.89 -13.91 9.07
CA GLY A 98 -0.28 -14.83 10.03
C GLY A 98 -0.56 -16.30 9.70
N LYS A 99 -1.72 -16.60 9.11
CA LYS A 99 -2.13 -17.93 8.63
C LYS A 99 -1.66 -18.24 7.20
N GLY A 100 -0.79 -17.41 6.61
CA GLY A 100 -0.30 -17.60 5.24
C GLY A 100 -1.22 -17.07 4.13
N ILE A 101 -2.35 -16.45 4.45
CA ILE A 101 -3.27 -15.89 3.45
C ILE A 101 -2.73 -14.54 2.96
N SER A 102 -2.67 -14.37 1.64
CA SER A 102 -2.22 -13.08 1.09
C SER A 102 -3.21 -11.95 1.43
N VAL A 103 -2.70 -10.73 1.61
CA VAL A 103 -3.53 -9.54 1.87
C VAL A 103 -4.61 -9.36 0.79
N ARG A 104 -4.27 -9.61 -0.48
CA ARG A 104 -5.19 -9.50 -1.61
C ARG A 104 -6.31 -10.54 -1.51
N ALA A 105 -5.99 -11.79 -1.20
CA ALA A 105 -6.99 -12.85 -1.04
C ALA A 105 -7.93 -12.56 0.14
N CYS A 106 -7.38 -12.15 1.29
CA CYS A 106 -8.18 -11.76 2.45
C CYS A 106 -9.15 -10.60 2.14
N ILE A 107 -8.70 -9.59 1.40
CA ILE A 107 -9.56 -8.46 1.04
C ILE A 107 -10.58 -8.85 -0.03
N ALA A 108 -10.20 -9.69 -1.00
CA ALA A 108 -11.12 -10.18 -2.01
C ALA A 108 -12.28 -10.95 -1.38
N SER A 109 -12.05 -11.75 -0.33
CA SER A 109 -13.12 -12.47 0.38
C SER A 109 -14.02 -11.57 1.24
N MET A 110 -13.67 -10.30 1.44
CA MET A 110 -14.45 -9.32 2.21
C MET A 110 -15.30 -8.40 1.33
N THR A 111 -15.15 -8.47 0.00
CA THR A 111 -15.71 -7.45 -0.91
C THR A 111 -16.36 -8.09 -2.11
N ASN A 112 -17.44 -7.48 -2.59
CA ASN A 112 -18.16 -7.96 -3.77
C ASN A 112 -17.72 -7.27 -5.06
N THR A 113 -16.93 -6.19 -4.95
CA THR A 113 -16.50 -5.41 -6.11
C THR A 113 -14.99 -5.15 -6.11
N PRO A 114 -14.34 -5.12 -7.29
CA PRO A 114 -12.92 -4.76 -7.39
C PRO A 114 -12.59 -3.35 -6.88
N LYS A 115 -13.55 -2.42 -7.01
CA LYS A 115 -13.41 -1.04 -6.53
C LYS A 115 -13.32 -0.97 -5.01
N GLU A 116 -14.16 -1.74 -4.32
CA GLU A 116 -14.14 -1.84 -2.87
C GLU A 116 -12.88 -2.56 -2.37
N ALA A 117 -12.48 -3.65 -3.03
CA ALA A 117 -11.22 -4.34 -2.74
C ALA A 117 -10.02 -3.40 -2.81
N LEU A 118 -9.96 -2.54 -3.83
CA LEU A 118 -8.89 -1.55 -3.97
C LEU A 118 -8.96 -0.48 -2.86
N ARG A 119 -10.17 -0.04 -2.48
CA ARG A 119 -10.38 0.90 -1.37
C ARG A 119 -9.82 0.34 -0.06
N LEU A 120 -10.14 -0.91 0.27
CA LEU A 120 -9.63 -1.58 1.48
C LEU A 120 -8.12 -1.79 1.43
N GLN A 121 -7.57 -2.22 0.29
CA GLN A 121 -6.12 -2.37 0.13
C GLN A 121 -5.38 -1.05 0.34
N ASN A 122 -5.89 0.05 -0.23
CA ASN A 122 -5.28 1.37 -0.06
C ASN A 122 -5.37 1.85 1.38
N LYS A 123 -6.50 1.61 2.05
CA LYS A 123 -6.63 1.98 3.46
C LYS A 123 -5.69 1.18 4.36
N PHE A 124 -5.56 -0.13 4.13
CA PHE A 124 -4.59 -0.95 4.87
C PHE A 124 -3.16 -0.45 4.70
N ARG A 125 -2.73 -0.19 3.44
CA ARG A 125 -1.39 0.39 3.17
C ARG A 125 -1.19 1.72 3.90
N SER A 126 -2.18 2.61 3.84
CA SER A 126 -2.12 3.89 4.54
C SER A 126 -2.07 3.73 6.06
N ALA A 127 -2.82 2.78 6.63
CA ALA A 127 -2.85 2.55 8.07
C ALA A 127 -1.50 2.03 8.58
N VAL A 128 -0.91 1.06 7.90
CA VAL A 128 0.42 0.53 8.24
C VAL A 128 1.49 1.64 8.24
N VAL A 129 1.43 2.56 7.28
CA VAL A 129 2.40 3.65 7.14
C VAL A 129 2.15 4.80 8.11
N ARG A 130 0.89 5.21 8.31
CA ARG A 130 0.56 6.45 9.03
C ARG A 130 0.04 6.26 10.45
N HIS A 131 -0.40 5.07 10.83
CA HIS A 131 -1.05 4.79 12.12
C HIS A 131 -0.35 3.63 12.83
N LYS A 132 0.97 3.79 13.07
CA LYS A 132 1.81 2.75 13.65
C LYS A 132 1.32 2.29 15.03
N SER A 133 0.95 3.22 15.91
CA SER A 133 0.42 2.91 17.25
C SER A 133 -0.79 1.98 17.20
N LEU A 134 -1.77 2.28 16.35
CA LEU A 134 -2.95 1.43 16.15
C LEU A 134 -2.57 0.01 15.69
N VAL A 135 -1.58 -0.12 14.80
CA VAL A 135 -1.14 -1.43 14.32
C VAL A 135 -0.44 -2.21 15.44
N GLU A 136 0.36 -1.55 16.27
CA GLU A 136 1.01 -2.16 17.44
C GLU A 136 0.01 -2.61 18.49
N GLU A 137 -1.01 -1.79 18.79
CA GLU A 137 -2.11 -2.17 19.68
C GLU A 137 -2.83 -3.44 19.20
N ILE A 138 -3.13 -3.52 17.90
CA ILE A 138 -3.77 -4.69 17.29
C ILE A 138 -2.84 -5.92 17.33
N MET A 139 -1.53 -5.74 17.12
CA MET A 139 -0.58 -6.85 17.24
C MET A 139 -0.51 -7.37 18.67
N ASN A 140 -0.52 -6.48 19.66
CA ASN A 140 -0.52 -6.86 21.07
C ASN A 140 -1.81 -7.60 21.46
N GLU A 141 -2.96 -7.14 20.97
CA GLU A 141 -4.24 -7.84 21.14
C GLU A 141 -4.20 -9.25 20.52
N LEU A 142 -3.75 -9.39 19.27
CA LEU A 142 -3.63 -10.69 18.61
C LEU A 142 -2.64 -11.62 19.32
N ASN A 143 -1.57 -11.06 19.89
CA ASN A 143 -0.61 -11.81 20.69
C ASN A 143 -1.22 -12.29 22.01
N ALA A 144 -1.98 -11.44 22.71
CA ALA A 144 -2.69 -11.80 23.94
C ALA A 144 -3.78 -12.87 23.68
N GLU A 145 -4.40 -12.85 22.51
CA GLU A 145 -5.35 -13.87 22.05
C GLU A 145 -4.66 -15.20 21.62
N GLY A 146 -3.33 -15.25 21.59
CA GLY A 146 -2.57 -16.42 21.10
C GLY A 146 -2.72 -16.68 19.59
N SER A 147 -3.24 -15.71 18.83
CA SER A 147 -3.50 -15.86 17.40
C SER A 147 -2.26 -15.55 16.57
N PRO A 148 -1.92 -16.36 15.56
CA PRO A 148 -0.81 -16.05 14.66
C PRO A 148 -1.10 -14.77 13.87
N TYR A 149 -0.15 -13.85 13.83
CA TYR A 149 -0.29 -12.58 13.11
C TYR A 149 0.96 -12.25 12.32
N PHE A 150 0.81 -11.37 11.33
CA PHE A 150 1.91 -10.84 10.55
C PHE A 150 2.34 -9.47 11.08
N ASN A 151 3.64 -9.28 11.32
CA ASN A 151 4.22 -7.98 11.64
C ASN A 151 4.65 -7.27 10.33
N PRO A 152 4.00 -6.15 9.96
CA PRO A 152 4.32 -5.45 8.72
C PRO A 152 5.65 -4.70 8.75
N TYR A 153 6.22 -4.44 9.92
CA TYR A 153 7.46 -3.67 10.10
C TYR A 153 8.70 -4.56 10.01
N THR A 154 8.64 -5.79 10.52
CA THR A 154 9.72 -6.78 10.41
C THR A 154 9.55 -7.75 9.24
N LYS A 155 8.37 -7.70 8.59
CA LYS A 155 7.97 -8.59 7.48
C LYS A 155 8.02 -10.07 7.86
N SER A 156 7.67 -10.40 9.10
CA SER A 156 7.65 -11.77 9.62
C SER A 156 6.31 -12.10 10.27
N THR A 157 6.00 -13.38 10.36
CA THR A 157 4.89 -13.87 11.20
C THR A 157 5.34 -13.95 12.66
N SER A 158 4.40 -13.92 13.60
CA SER A 158 4.70 -14.02 15.04
C SER A 158 5.47 -15.30 15.39
N SER A 159 5.14 -16.42 14.74
CA SER A 159 5.92 -17.68 14.83
C SER A 159 7.38 -17.51 14.40
N ASN A 160 7.63 -16.81 13.30
CA ASN A 160 8.99 -16.55 12.79
C ASN A 160 9.72 -15.45 13.58
N CYS A 161 8.99 -14.54 14.25
CA CYS A 161 9.59 -13.55 15.14
C CYS A 161 10.28 -14.20 16.34
N ALA A 162 9.65 -15.21 16.95
CA ALA A 162 10.23 -15.95 18.07
C ALA A 162 11.51 -16.68 17.65
N VAL A 163 11.49 -17.37 16.50
CA VAL A 163 12.66 -18.08 15.96
C VAL A 163 13.81 -17.11 15.66
N LYS A 164 13.54 -15.98 14.99
CA LYS A 164 14.57 -14.94 14.77
C LYS A 164 15.11 -14.31 16.06
N GLY A 165 14.26 -14.19 17.08
CA GLY A 165 14.67 -13.73 18.40
C GLY A 165 15.67 -14.68 19.05
N ILE A 166 15.38 -15.98 18.99
CA ILE A 166 16.26 -17.05 19.46
C ILE A 166 17.57 -17.08 18.66
N ASP A 167 17.53 -16.97 17.33
CA ASP A 167 18.72 -16.94 16.49
C ASP A 167 19.64 -15.77 16.83
N LYS A 168 19.07 -14.58 17.04
CA LYS A 168 19.83 -13.40 17.49
C LYS A 168 20.39 -13.55 18.90
N LEU A 169 19.63 -14.19 19.79
CA LEU A 169 20.09 -14.50 21.15
C LEU A 169 21.26 -15.48 21.10
N ASN A 170 21.17 -16.53 20.29
CA ASN A 170 22.24 -17.49 20.06
C ASN A 170 23.48 -16.84 19.43
N GLU A 171 23.29 -15.94 18.46
CA GLU A 171 24.37 -15.15 17.87
C GLU A 171 25.04 -14.25 18.91
N TYR A 172 24.26 -13.62 19.80
CA TYR A 172 24.77 -12.81 20.89
C TYR A 172 25.54 -13.65 21.92
N ILE A 173 24.98 -14.80 22.34
CA ILE A 173 25.62 -15.76 23.24
C ILE A 173 26.93 -16.28 22.64
N SER A 174 26.97 -16.57 21.35
CA SER A 174 28.18 -17.01 20.65
C SER A 174 29.28 -15.94 20.56
N LYS A 175 28.96 -14.67 20.81
CA LYS A 175 29.92 -13.55 20.86
C LYS A 175 30.37 -13.20 22.28
N LEU A 176 29.77 -13.81 23.30
CA LEU A 176 30.15 -13.64 24.70
C LEU A 176 31.24 -14.65 25.07
N ASP A 177 32.17 -14.22 25.92
CA ASP A 177 33.24 -15.09 26.43
C ASP A 177 32.70 -16.03 27.53
N GLU A 178 33.32 -17.20 27.77
CA GLU A 178 32.78 -18.26 28.65
C GLU A 178 32.38 -17.76 30.06
N LYS A 179 33.11 -16.77 30.59
CA LYS A 179 32.82 -16.15 31.89
C LYS A 179 31.54 -15.33 31.89
N GLU A 180 31.25 -14.63 30.80
CA GLU A 180 30.07 -13.79 30.64
C GLU A 180 28.82 -14.64 30.38
N VAL A 181 28.96 -15.73 29.62
CA VAL A 181 27.89 -16.72 29.39
C VAL A 181 27.49 -17.37 30.71
N ASN A 182 28.44 -17.83 31.53
CA ASN A 182 28.15 -18.41 32.84
C ASN A 182 27.52 -17.41 33.80
N GLY A 183 27.95 -16.14 33.77
CA GLY A 183 27.33 -15.06 34.54
C GLY A 183 25.87 -14.84 34.15
N PHE A 184 25.56 -14.86 32.84
CA PHE A 184 24.20 -14.70 32.31
C PHE A 184 23.27 -15.87 32.66
N ILE A 185 23.76 -17.12 32.50
CA ILE A 185 23.02 -18.34 32.89
C ILE A 185 22.66 -18.31 34.38
N THR A 186 23.60 -17.87 35.23
CA THR A 186 23.40 -17.75 36.69
C THR A 186 22.39 -16.66 37.06
N LEU A 187 22.22 -15.65 36.21
CA LEU A 187 21.27 -14.56 36.41
C LEU A 187 19.85 -14.98 36.00
N LEU A 188 19.72 -15.75 34.91
CA LEU A 188 18.44 -16.31 34.46
C LEU A 188 17.88 -17.35 35.43
N SER A 189 18.73 -18.19 36.04
CA SER A 189 18.29 -19.19 37.02
C SER A 189 17.80 -18.59 38.34
N LYS A 190 18.05 -17.30 38.59
CA LYS A 190 17.54 -16.55 39.76
C LYS A 190 16.22 -15.82 39.48
N LEU A 191 15.75 -15.81 38.23
CA LEU A 191 14.51 -15.15 37.80
C LEU A 191 13.32 -16.13 37.63
N VAL A 192 13.56 -17.43 37.83
CA VAL A 192 12.54 -18.50 37.96
C VAL A 192 12.43 -18.90 39.41
#